data_AF-A0A8F6TVE1-F1
#
_entry.id   AF-A0A8F6TVE1-F1
#
_cell.length_a   1.000
_cell.length_b   1.000
_cell.length_c   1.000
_cell.angle_alpha   90.00
_cell.angle_beta   90.00
_cell.angle_gamma   90.00
#
_symmetry.space_group_name_H-M   'P 1'
#
loop_
_entity.id
_entity.type
_entity.pdbx_description
1 polymer ?
#
loop_
_entity_poly.entity_id
_entity_poly.type
_entity_poly.pdbx_seq_one_letter_code
_entity_poly.pdbx_strand_id
1 'polypeptide(L)'
;MSSILTIAIDISFVLVMLGVVGGFIRLVKGPSLPDRIVALDMMTVLIVSFCGLYALQSGETAFVDVAIVVAIIGFLATVALARFVDRSQRRSDAPPPGPPPPPEDMP
;
A
#
# COMPACT_ATOMS: atom_id res chain seq x y z
N MET A 1 25.70 7.29 -21.09
CA MET A 1 25.75 6.93 -19.66
C MET A 1 27.11 6.39 -19.30
N SER A 2 27.60 6.65 -18.09
CA SER A 2 28.78 5.98 -17.57
C SER A 2 28.49 4.49 -17.37
N SER A 3 29.45 3.60 -17.64
CA SER A 3 29.24 2.14 -17.51
C SER A 3 28.78 1.73 -16.11
N ILE A 4 29.22 2.47 -15.09
CA ILE A 4 28.80 2.29 -13.69
C ILE A 4 27.30 2.55 -13.52
N LEU A 5 26.77 3.61 -14.15
CA LEU A 5 25.35 3.97 -14.03
C LEU A 5 24.46 2.90 -14.68
N THR A 6 24.85 2.37 -15.84
CA THR A 6 24.08 1.30 -16.51
C THR A 6 24.01 0.04 -15.64
N ILE A 7 25.14 -0.41 -15.10
CA ILE A 7 25.18 -1.58 -14.20
C ILE A 7 24.33 -1.35 -12.95
N ALA A 8 24.39 -0.15 -12.36
CA ALA A 8 23.57 0.19 -11.19
C ALA A 8 22.07 0.16 -11.49
N ILE A 9 21.64 0.65 -12.65
CA ILE A 9 20.25 0.61 -13.10
C ILE A 9 19.78 -0.84 -13.29
N ASP A 10 20.57 -1.67 -13.98
CA ASP A 10 20.22 -3.07 -14.24
C ASP A 10 20.10 -3.88 -12.94
N ILE A 11 21.04 -3.71 -12.01
CA ILE A 11 20.97 -4.32 -10.67
C ILE A 11 19.73 -3.83 -9.92
N SER A 12 19.43 -2.54 -9.98
CA SER A 12 18.26 -1.97 -9.31
C SER A 12 16.95 -2.54 -9.87
N PHE A 13 16.83 -2.74 -11.18
CA PHE A 13 15.67 -3.40 -11.78
C PHE A 13 15.50 -4.84 -11.28
N VAL A 14 16.59 -5.60 -11.19
CA VAL A 14 16.55 -6.96 -10.63
C VAL A 14 16.07 -6.94 -9.17
N LEU A 15 16.61 -6.04 -8.35
CA LEU A 15 16.19 -5.90 -6.94
C LEU A 15 14.73 -5.48 -6.81
N VAL A 16 14.24 -4.57 -7.65
CA VAL A 16 12.81 -4.18 -7.69
C VAL A 16 11.94 -5.37 -8.05
N MET A 17 12.33 -6.19 -9.04
CA MET A 17 11.56 -7.38 -9.43
C MET A 17 11.54 -8.44 -8.31
N LEU A 18 12.66 -8.64 -7.61
CA LEU A 18 12.70 -9.50 -6.43
C LEU A 18 11.79 -8.94 -5.32
N GLY A 19 11.79 -7.63 -5.12
CA GLY A 19 10.88 -6.94 -4.21
C GLY A 19 9.41 -7.16 -4.58
N VAL A 20 9.06 -7.09 -5.86
CA VAL A 20 7.71 -7.33 -6.37
C VAL A 20 7.26 -8.76 -6.07
N VAL A 21 8.13 -9.75 -6.32
CA VAL A 21 7.85 -11.15 -5.98
C VAL A 21 7.64 -11.32 -4.47
N GLY A 22 8.52 -10.75 -3.65
CA GLY A 22 8.41 -10.81 -2.19
C GLY A 22 7.16 -10.12 -1.65
N GLY A 23 6.83 -8.93 -2.17
CA GLY A 23 5.64 -8.18 -1.83
C GLY A 23 4.37 -8.93 -2.21
N PHE A 24 4.34 -9.53 -3.40
CA PHE A 24 3.21 -10.35 -3.84
C PHE A 24 3.01 -11.59 -2.97
N ILE A 25 4.10 -12.29 -2.60
CA ILE A 25 4.04 -13.43 -1.66
C ILE A 25 3.43 -12.99 -0.33
N ARG A 26 3.85 -11.84 0.21
CA ARG A 26 3.32 -11.31 1.49
C ARG A 26 1.87 -10.85 1.37
N LEU A 27 1.48 -10.29 0.24
CA LEU A 27 0.10 -9.88 -0.03
C LEU A 27 -0.86 -11.07 -0.02
N VAL A 28 -0.45 -12.20 -0.62
CA VAL A 28 -1.27 -13.42 -0.69
C VAL A 28 -1.23 -14.21 0.62
N LYS A 29 -0.04 -14.40 1.21
CA LYS A 29 0.16 -15.26 2.40
C LYS A 29 0.13 -14.50 3.72
N GLY A 30 -0.13 -13.19 3.72
CA GLY A 30 -0.18 -12.36 4.92
C GLY A 30 -1.24 -12.87 5.91
N PRO A 31 -0.89 -13.11 7.19
CA PRO A 31 -1.79 -13.72 8.17
C PRO A 31 -2.89 -12.78 8.64
N SER A 32 -2.61 -11.48 8.73
CA SER A 32 -3.57 -10.47 9.15
C SER A 32 -3.91 -9.48 8.03
N LEU A 33 -5.06 -8.80 8.13
CA LEU A 33 -5.41 -7.69 7.23
C LEU A 33 -4.34 -6.59 7.25
N PRO A 34 -3.87 -6.08 8.41
CA PRO A 34 -2.75 -5.13 8.47
C PRO A 34 -1.50 -5.57 7.70
N ASP A 35 -1.10 -6.84 7.77
CA ASP A 35 0.08 -7.32 7.03
C ASP A 35 -0.07 -7.20 5.52
N ARG A 36 -1.29 -7.46 5.01
CA ARG A 36 -1.61 -7.35 3.59
C ARG A 36 -1.65 -5.89 3.13
N ILE A 37 -2.12 -4.99 4.00
CA ILE A 37 -2.14 -3.54 3.75
C ILE A 37 -0.71 -3.01 3.61
N VAL A 38 0.18 -3.39 4.53
CA VAL A 38 1.60 -3.02 4.47
C VAL A 38 2.28 -3.63 3.24
N ALA A 39 1.92 -4.86 2.85
CA ALA A 39 2.42 -5.45 1.61
C ALA A 39 1.99 -4.66 0.37
N LEU A 40 0.74 -4.20 0.32
CA LEU A 40 0.21 -3.36 -0.77
C LEU A 40 0.93 -2.00 -0.85
N ASP A 41 1.24 -1.39 0.30
CA ASP A 41 1.98 -0.14 0.38
C ASP A 41 3.42 -0.30 -0.16
N MET A 42 4.11 -1.37 0.26
CA MET A 42 5.43 -1.74 -0.27
C MET A 42 5.39 -1.94 -1.79
N MET A 43 4.34 -2.57 -2.32
CA MET A 43 4.15 -2.74 -3.77
C MET A 43 4.01 -1.41 -4.49
N THR A 44 3.35 -0.42 -3.89
CA THR A 44 3.27 0.94 -4.44
C THR A 44 4.66 1.56 -4.55
N VAL A 45 5.47 1.47 -3.50
CA VAL A 45 6.86 1.99 -3.49
C VAL A 45 7.71 1.32 -4.57
N LEU A 46 7.52 0.02 -4.81
CA LEU A 46 8.21 -0.72 -5.88
C LEU A 46 7.80 -0.23 -7.27
N ILE A 47 6.52 0.09 -7.49
CA ILE A 47 6.04 0.68 -8.74
C ILE A 47 6.68 2.06 -8.96
N VAL A 48 6.68 2.92 -7.93
CA VAL A 48 7.31 4.24 -7.98
C VAL A 48 8.81 4.12 -8.32
N SER A 49 9.50 3.16 -7.70
CA SER A 49 10.91 2.88 -7.95
C SER A 49 11.15 2.40 -9.39
N PHE A 50 10.30 1.51 -9.90
CA PHE A 50 10.34 1.05 -11.28
C PHE A 50 10.18 2.22 -12.27
N CYS A 51 9.19 3.09 -12.06
CA CYS A 51 8.96 4.27 -12.89
C CYS A 51 10.20 5.20 -12.89
N GLY A 52 10.81 5.46 -11.73
CA GLY A 52 12.02 6.26 -11.63
C GLY A 52 13.22 5.65 -12.39
N LEU A 53 13.44 4.34 -12.23
CA LEU A 53 14.51 3.64 -12.97
C LEU A 53 14.26 3.65 -14.48
N TYR A 54 13.01 3.47 -14.90
CA TYR A 54 12.64 3.50 -16.31
C TYR A 54 12.78 4.90 -16.91
N ALA A 55 12.45 5.96 -16.16
CA ALA A 55 12.71 7.34 -16.58
C ALA A 55 14.21 7.58 -16.82
N LEU A 56 15.08 7.08 -15.91
CA LEU A 56 16.53 7.17 -16.06
C LEU A 56 17.05 6.40 -17.28
N GLN A 57 16.49 5.22 -17.57
CA GLN A 57 16.94 4.37 -18.67
C GLN A 57 16.45 4.86 -20.03
N SER A 58 15.19 5.30 -20.12
CA SER A 58 14.55 5.75 -21.37
C SER A 58 14.77 7.23 -21.69
N GLY A 59 15.10 8.05 -20.67
CA GLY A 59 15.15 9.51 -20.78
C GLY A 59 13.77 10.18 -20.78
N GLU A 60 12.68 9.41 -20.65
CA GLU A 60 11.32 9.91 -20.69
C GLU A 60 10.87 10.38 -19.31
N THR A 61 10.72 11.71 -19.13
CA THR A 61 10.37 12.30 -17.84
C THR A 61 8.91 12.06 -17.44
N ALA A 62 8.03 11.70 -18.39
CA ALA A 62 6.63 11.39 -18.08
C ALA A 62 6.49 10.26 -17.03
N PHE A 63 7.45 9.34 -16.94
CA PHE A 63 7.44 8.30 -15.90
C PHE A 63 7.68 8.84 -14.50
N VAL A 64 8.36 9.99 -14.36
CA VAL A 64 8.50 10.68 -13.06
C VAL A 64 7.17 11.24 -12.61
N ASP A 65 6.38 11.83 -13.53
CA ASP A 65 5.04 12.33 -13.22
C ASP A 65 4.12 11.19 -12.78
N VAL A 66 4.17 10.05 -13.50
CA VAL A 66 3.46 8.83 -13.11
C VAL A 66 3.89 8.36 -11.73
N ALA A 67 5.20 8.35 -11.43
CA ALA A 67 5.72 7.95 -10.13
C ALA A 67 5.18 8.84 -8.99
N ILE A 68 5.13 10.15 -9.19
CA ILE A 68 4.60 11.12 -8.21
C ILE A 68 3.11 10.87 -7.97
N VAL A 69 2.32 10.71 -9.03
CA VAL A 69 0.88 10.45 -8.94
C VAL A 69 0.61 9.13 -8.22
N VAL A 70 1.32 8.06 -8.57
CA VAL A 70 1.19 6.75 -7.93
C VAL A 70 1.59 6.82 -6.46
N ALA A 71 2.66 7.54 -6.11
CA ALA A 71 3.10 7.72 -4.73
C ALA A 71 2.03 8.40 -3.87
N ILE A 72 1.41 9.46 -4.38
CA ILE A 72 0.35 10.19 -3.68
C ILE A 72 -0.90 9.31 -3.52
N ILE A 73 -1.36 8.67 -4.61
CA ILE A 73 -2.56 7.83 -4.59
C ILE A 73 -2.37 6.63 -3.66
N GLY A 74 -1.22 5.94 -3.75
CA GLY A 74 -0.93 4.78 -2.92
C GLY A 74 -0.83 5.14 -1.44
N PHE A 75 -0.17 6.24 -1.10
CA PHE A 75 -0.13 6.73 0.28
C PHE A 75 -1.54 7.01 0.83
N LEU A 76 -2.37 7.72 0.05
CA LEU A 76 -3.76 8.00 0.44
C LEU A 76 -4.58 6.71 0.61
N ALA A 77 -4.41 5.74 -0.29
CA ALA A 77 -5.08 4.45 -0.19
C ALA A 77 -4.68 3.68 1.09
N THR A 78 -3.39 3.65 1.42
CA THR A 78 -2.88 3.02 2.66
C THR A 78 -3.45 3.69 3.91
N VAL A 79 -3.47 5.03 3.96
CA VAL A 79 -4.06 5.79 5.08
C VAL A 79 -5.56 5.50 5.20
N ALA A 80 -6.30 5.50 4.09
CA ALA A 80 -7.74 5.21 4.09
C ALA A 80 -8.01 3.79 4.62
N LEU A 81 -7.20 2.82 4.19
CA LEU A 81 -7.33 1.42 4.58
C LEU A 81 -6.97 1.19 6.05
N ALA A 82 -5.93 1.88 6.56
CA ALA A 82 -5.59 1.87 7.99
C ALA A 82 -6.74 2.44 8.86
N ARG A 83 -7.32 3.57 8.44
CA ARG A 83 -8.49 4.18 9.11
C ARG A 83 -9.71 3.26 9.09
N PHE A 84 -9.94 2.55 7.99
CA PHE A 84 -11.02 1.59 7.87
C PHE A 84 -10.87 0.43 8.87
N VAL A 85 -9.66 -0.12 8.98
CA VAL A 85 -9.37 -1.20 9.94
C VAL A 85 -9.57 -0.76 11.39
N ASP A 86 -9.03 0.41 11.78
CA ASP A 86 -9.22 0.96 13.13
C ASP A 86 -10.71 1.15 13.47
N ARG A 87 -11.49 1.68 12.52
CA ARG A 87 -12.94 1.84 12.70
C ARG A 87 -13.67 0.50 12.87
N SER A 88 -13.26 -0.53 12.13
CA SER A 88 -13.84 -1.88 12.23
C SER A 88 -13.55 -2.53 13.59
N GLN A 89 -12.34 -2.34 14.12
CA GLN A 89 -11.97 -2.86 15.45
C GLN A 89 -12.80 -2.20 16.55
N ARG A 90 -12.88 -0.87 16.56
CA ARG A 90 -13.69 -0.13 17.55
C ARG A 90 -15.16 -0.52 17.59
N ARG A 91 -15.74 -0.90 16.45
CA ARG A 91 -17.14 -1.35 16.39
C ARG A 91 -17.33 -2.77 16.93
N SER A 92 -16.30 -3.61 16.81
CA SER A 92 -16.32 -4.98 17.33
C SER A 92 -16.18 -4.99 18.86
N ASP A 93 -15.43 -4.03 19.41
CA ASP A 93 -15.20 -3.88 20.86
C ASP A 93 -16.31 -3.09 21.59
N ALA A 94 -17.37 -2.67 20.88
CA ALA A 94 -18.47 -1.91 21.49
C ALA A 94 -19.31 -2.81 22.42
N PRO A 95 -19.75 -2.31 23.59
CA PRO A 95 -20.63 -3.06 24.47
C PRO A 95 -21.92 -3.45 23.75
N PRO A 96 -22.51 -4.63 24.03
CA PRO A 96 -23.81 -4.98 23.51
C PRO A 96 -24.83 -3.90 23.92
N PRO A 97 -25.82 -3.59 23.05
CA PRO A 97 -26.88 -2.67 23.43
C PRO A 97 -27.54 -3.16 24.72
N GLY A 98 -27.79 -2.22 25.64
CA GLY A 98 -28.50 -2.52 26.86
C GLY A 98 -29.88 -3.11 26.57
N PRO A 99 -30.49 -3.81 27.54
CA PRO A 99 -31.87 -4.26 27.39
C PRO A 99 -32.77 -3.08 27.04
N PRO A 100 -33.82 -3.29 26.22
CA PRO A 100 -34.78 -2.25 25.91
C PRO A 100 -35.33 -1.66 27.22
N PRO A 101 -35.59 -0.34 27.25
CA PRO A 101 -36.18 0.27 28.43
C PRO A 101 -37.49 -0.45 28.77
N PRO A 102 -37.85 -0.55 30.07
CA PRO A 102 -39.16 -1.04 30.47
C PRO A 102 -40.25 -0.29 29.69
N PRO A 103 -41.41 -0.90 29.44
CA PRO A 103 -42.57 -0.17 28.95
C PRO A 103 -42.98 0.86 30.01
N GLU A 104 -42.38 2.05 29.97
CA GLU A 104 -42.86 3.21 30.70
C GLU A 104 -44.12 3.67 29.98
N ASP A 105 -45.26 3.36 30.60
CA ASP A 105 -46.58 3.96 30.40
C ASP A 105 -46.82 4.47 28.97
N MET A 106 -47.05 3.52 28.05
CA MET A 106 -47.74 3.87 26.81
C MET A 106 -49.12 4.42 27.21
N PRO A 107 -49.42 5.70 26.93
CA PRO A 107 -50.68 6.32 27.32
C PRO A 107 -51.89 5.65 26.66
#